data_AF-A0A2E3VZU4-F1
#
_entry.id   AF-A0A2E3VZU4-F1
#
_cell.length_a   1.000
_cell.length_b   1.000
_cell.length_c   1.000
_cell.angle_alpha   90.00
_cell.angle_beta   90.00
_cell.angle_gamma   90.00
#
_symmetry.space_group_name_H-M   'P 1'
#
loop_
_entity.id
_entity.type
_entity.pdbx_description
1 polymer ?
#
loop_
_entity_poly.entity_id
_entity_poly.type
_entity_poly.pdbx_seq_one_letter_code
_entity_poly.pdbx_strand_id
1 'polypeptide(L)'
;MKLIALLIMTFSTLAQSQDFSYPELNVVPRATERIKMEVRSEEGHAWKSNMALQIASIMTLTTGFLGSSNIEKDKEDDYAAEVSMAVGAGWLAATVWASMNYRPYRSAYVKMRKMPYKTKREKLLKERIAEEKINSLRSIGKKIRWAGAITNLAASLNLQGAIDDETDEGKRAKTLASVSAAVSLASFFFPSRWEEVADEQEKYKKKIYSPVSLAPAIFNTNKGYASGLALAWNF
;
A
#
# COMPACT_ATOMS: atom_id res chain seq x y z
N MET A 1 -48.20 -27.16 20.98
CA MET A 1 -47.74 -26.21 19.91
C MET A 1 -46.68 -25.20 20.39
N LYS A 2 -46.76 -24.61 21.58
CA LYS A 2 -45.77 -23.63 22.07
C LYS A 2 -44.32 -24.15 22.19
N LEU A 3 -44.12 -25.43 22.53
CA LEU A 3 -42.78 -26.03 22.65
C LEU A 3 -42.08 -26.21 21.29
N ILE A 4 -42.82 -26.52 20.24
CA ILE A 4 -42.28 -26.75 18.88
C ILE A 4 -41.84 -25.43 18.26
N ALA A 5 -42.59 -24.35 18.47
CA ALA A 5 -42.20 -23.01 18.01
C ALA A 5 -40.91 -22.50 18.69
N LEU A 6 -40.75 -22.77 19.99
CA LEU A 6 -39.53 -22.42 20.73
C LEU A 6 -38.31 -23.18 20.21
N LEU A 7 -38.48 -24.47 19.87
CA LEU A 7 -37.40 -25.33 19.38
C LEU A 7 -37.00 -24.98 17.93
N ILE A 8 -37.95 -24.54 17.09
CA ILE A 8 -37.65 -24.03 15.74
C ILE A 8 -36.90 -22.68 15.80
N MET A 9 -37.25 -21.80 16.76
CA MET A 9 -36.53 -20.54 16.94
C MET A 9 -35.09 -20.74 17.43
N THR A 10 -34.84 -21.68 18.35
CA THR A 10 -33.47 -21.95 18.86
C THR A 10 -32.57 -22.63 17.82
N PHE A 11 -33.11 -23.49 16.97
CA PHE A 11 -32.33 -24.08 15.87
C PHE A 11 -31.98 -23.07 14.77
N SER A 12 -32.87 -22.08 14.53
CA SER A 12 -32.63 -21.04 13.53
C SER A 12 -31.51 -20.07 13.94
N THR A 13 -31.38 -19.77 15.24
CA THR A 13 -30.31 -18.88 15.75
C THR A 13 -28.94 -19.55 15.80
N LEU A 14 -28.86 -20.86 16.06
CA LEU A 14 -27.60 -21.62 16.06
C LEU A 14 -26.98 -21.76 14.66
N ALA A 15 -27.79 -21.93 13.63
CA ALA A 15 -27.30 -22.02 12.24
C ALA A 15 -26.74 -20.67 11.74
N GLN A 16 -27.37 -19.54 12.10
CA GLN A 16 -26.87 -18.21 11.76
C GLN A 16 -25.55 -17.89 12.48
N SER A 17 -25.40 -18.27 13.75
CA SER A 17 -24.18 -18.03 14.54
C SER A 17 -22.91 -18.66 13.93
N GLN A 18 -23.02 -19.82 13.26
CA GLN A 18 -21.86 -20.47 12.63
C GLN A 18 -21.39 -19.80 11.33
N ASP A 19 -22.26 -19.08 10.61
CA ASP A 19 -21.85 -18.27 9.45
C ASP A 19 -21.28 -16.91 9.87
N PHE A 20 -21.61 -16.44 11.08
CA PHE A 20 -20.98 -15.26 11.70
C PHE A 20 -19.61 -15.56 12.31
N SER A 21 -19.27 -16.82 12.63
CA SER A 21 -18.01 -17.17 13.31
C SER A 21 -16.73 -16.86 12.50
N TYR A 22 -16.84 -16.62 11.19
CA TYR A 22 -15.69 -16.34 10.31
C TYR A 22 -15.98 -15.19 9.33
N PRO A 23 -16.04 -13.94 9.81
CA PRO A 23 -16.40 -12.77 8.99
C PRO A 23 -15.43 -12.52 7.82
N GLU A 24 -14.19 -12.99 7.91
CA GLU A 24 -13.19 -12.97 6.83
C GLU A 24 -13.69 -13.67 5.54
N LEU A 25 -14.50 -14.72 5.66
CA LEU A 25 -15.05 -15.45 4.50
C LEU A 25 -16.19 -14.70 3.80
N ASN A 26 -16.75 -13.69 4.46
CA ASN A 26 -17.86 -12.88 3.96
C ASN A 26 -17.36 -11.57 3.31
N VAL A 27 -16.03 -11.32 3.30
CA VAL A 27 -15.42 -10.17 2.63
C VAL A 27 -15.53 -10.31 1.12
N VAL A 28 -16.15 -9.34 0.47
CA VAL A 28 -16.28 -9.26 -0.99
C VAL A 28 -15.60 -7.98 -1.49
N PRO A 29 -14.57 -8.07 -2.34
CA PRO A 29 -13.90 -9.30 -2.77
C PRO A 29 -13.07 -9.94 -1.65
N ARG A 30 -12.92 -11.27 -1.70
CA ARG A 30 -12.03 -11.99 -0.78
C ARG A 30 -10.57 -11.61 -1.04
N ALA A 31 -9.70 -11.82 -0.06
CA ALA A 31 -8.26 -11.52 -0.24
C ALA A 31 -7.65 -12.39 -1.33
N THR A 32 -8.03 -13.67 -1.41
CA THR A 32 -7.60 -14.55 -2.50
C THR A 32 -8.09 -14.10 -3.88
N GLU A 33 -9.34 -13.66 -3.97
CA GLU A 33 -9.93 -13.09 -5.18
C GLU A 33 -9.23 -11.79 -5.57
N ARG A 34 -8.89 -10.94 -4.60
CA ARG A 34 -8.17 -9.71 -4.84
C ARG A 34 -6.80 -9.97 -5.44
N ILE A 35 -6.04 -10.91 -4.89
CA ILE A 35 -4.76 -11.30 -5.48
C ILE A 35 -4.97 -11.81 -6.91
N LYS A 36 -6.00 -12.63 -7.17
CA LYS A 36 -6.31 -13.11 -8.53
C LYS A 36 -6.62 -11.97 -9.50
N MET A 37 -7.33 -10.93 -9.05
CA MET A 37 -7.59 -9.73 -9.85
C MET A 37 -6.30 -8.97 -10.13
N GLU A 38 -5.47 -8.74 -9.11
CA GLU A 38 -4.20 -8.01 -9.27
C GLU A 38 -3.20 -8.75 -10.16
N VAL A 39 -3.17 -10.09 -10.17
CA VAL A 39 -2.32 -10.88 -11.09
C VAL A 39 -2.56 -10.49 -12.56
N ARG A 40 -3.79 -10.16 -12.93
CA ARG A 40 -4.15 -9.79 -14.32
C ARG A 40 -3.66 -8.39 -14.69
N SER A 41 -3.60 -7.49 -13.72
CA SER A 41 -3.23 -6.09 -13.90
C SER A 41 -1.80 -5.77 -13.45
N GLU A 42 -1.08 -6.72 -12.86
CA GLU A 42 0.23 -6.54 -12.24
C GLU A 42 1.27 -6.00 -13.24
N GLU A 43 1.28 -6.53 -14.46
CA GLU A 43 2.22 -6.11 -15.51
C GLU A 43 1.96 -4.67 -15.97
N GLY A 44 0.69 -4.29 -16.15
CA GLY A 44 0.31 -2.94 -16.58
C GLY A 44 0.57 -1.86 -15.52
N HIS A 45 0.65 -2.24 -14.24
CA HIS A 45 0.90 -1.30 -13.14
C HIS A 45 2.35 -1.28 -12.67
N ALA A 46 3.18 -2.25 -13.06
CA ALA A 46 4.54 -2.41 -12.54
C ALA A 46 5.42 -1.16 -12.76
N TRP A 47 5.30 -0.52 -13.92
CA TRP A 47 6.00 0.73 -14.23
C TRP A 47 5.40 1.92 -13.47
N LYS A 48 4.07 2.04 -13.50
CA LYS A 48 3.35 3.13 -12.85
C LYS A 48 3.57 3.15 -11.34
N SER A 49 3.68 1.99 -10.71
CA SER A 49 3.85 1.86 -9.25
C SER A 49 5.17 2.44 -8.73
N ASN A 50 6.18 2.57 -9.58
CA ASN A 50 7.50 3.09 -9.21
C ASN A 50 7.82 4.44 -9.87
N MET A 51 6.88 5.01 -10.63
CA MET A 51 7.15 6.16 -11.50
C MET A 51 7.60 7.40 -10.72
N ALA A 52 6.99 7.71 -9.58
CA ALA A 52 7.40 8.84 -8.75
C ALA A 52 8.85 8.70 -8.28
N LEU A 53 9.25 7.51 -7.84
CA LEU A 53 10.61 7.23 -7.41
C LEU A 53 11.59 7.21 -8.60
N GLN A 54 11.19 6.70 -9.76
CA GLN A 54 11.99 6.74 -10.99
C GLN A 54 12.28 8.17 -11.43
N ILE A 55 11.26 9.05 -11.43
CA ILE A 55 11.42 10.46 -11.78
C ILE A 55 12.36 11.14 -10.79
N ALA A 56 12.16 10.95 -9.48
CA ALA A 56 13.07 11.48 -8.47
C ALA A 56 14.51 10.99 -8.67
N SER A 57 14.69 9.70 -8.95
CA SER A 57 16.01 9.09 -9.16
C SER A 57 16.71 9.61 -10.41
N ILE A 58 15.97 9.82 -11.51
CA ILE A 58 16.48 10.43 -12.74
C ILE A 58 16.92 11.87 -12.48
N MET A 59 16.12 12.63 -11.72
CA MET A 59 16.46 14.01 -11.37
C MET A 59 17.72 14.06 -10.51
N THR A 60 17.80 13.25 -9.45
CA THR A 60 18.99 13.18 -8.58
C THR A 60 20.25 12.77 -9.35
N LEU A 61 20.13 11.81 -10.26
CA LEU A 61 21.23 11.39 -11.13
C LEU A 61 21.67 12.52 -12.07
N THR A 62 20.71 13.19 -12.71
CA THR A 62 20.98 14.30 -13.63
C THR A 62 21.60 15.48 -12.91
N THR A 63 21.14 15.81 -11.71
CA THR A 63 21.73 16.87 -10.88
C THR A 63 23.14 16.50 -10.46
N GLY A 64 23.39 15.26 -10.04
CA GLY A 64 24.74 14.80 -9.68
C GLY A 64 25.71 14.94 -10.86
N PHE A 65 25.27 14.54 -12.05
CA PHE A 65 26.07 14.65 -13.27
C PHE A 65 26.38 16.10 -13.67
N LEU A 66 25.40 17.02 -13.56
CA LEU A 66 25.63 18.43 -13.87
C LEU A 66 26.37 19.19 -12.76
N GLY A 67 26.23 18.74 -11.52
CA GLY A 67 26.89 19.30 -10.35
C GLY A 67 28.36 18.90 -10.24
N SER A 68 28.79 17.78 -10.83
CA SER A 68 30.16 17.27 -10.66
C SER A 68 31.26 18.19 -11.18
N SER A 69 30.97 19.05 -12.17
CA SER A 69 31.93 20.03 -12.69
C SER A 69 31.84 21.40 -12.02
N ASN A 70 30.91 21.58 -11.08
CA ASN A 70 30.55 22.87 -10.49
C ASN A 70 30.59 22.82 -8.94
N ILE A 71 31.43 21.96 -8.38
CA ILE A 71 31.65 21.87 -6.92
C ILE A 71 32.56 23.04 -6.48
N GLU A 72 32.27 23.64 -5.33
CA GLU A 72 33.12 24.70 -4.75
C GLU A 72 34.54 24.16 -4.49
N LYS A 73 35.58 24.96 -4.78
CA LYS A 73 36.98 24.51 -4.69
C LYS A 73 37.41 24.09 -3.29
N ASP A 74 36.82 24.68 -2.25
CA ASP A 74 37.04 24.31 -0.85
C ASP A 74 36.30 23.02 -0.44
N LYS A 75 35.42 22.52 -1.32
CA LYS A 75 34.66 21.27 -1.18
C LYS A 75 34.95 20.27 -2.31
N GLU A 76 36.06 20.44 -3.02
CA GLU A 76 36.40 19.58 -4.17
C GLU A 76 36.65 18.11 -3.75
N ASP A 77 37.03 17.88 -2.49
CA ASP A 77 37.12 16.54 -1.87
C ASP A 77 35.76 15.97 -1.42
N ASP A 78 34.67 16.74 -1.55
CA ASP A 78 33.32 16.34 -1.15
C ASP A 78 32.67 15.48 -2.24
N TYR A 79 32.43 14.21 -1.91
CA TYR A 79 31.85 13.21 -2.82
C TYR A 79 30.35 13.44 -3.09
N ALA A 80 29.82 14.65 -2.88
CA ALA A 80 28.39 14.96 -2.94
C ALA A 80 27.76 14.67 -4.32
N ALA A 81 28.48 14.97 -5.40
CA ALA A 81 28.04 14.66 -6.76
C ALA A 81 28.02 13.15 -7.03
N GLU A 82 29.08 12.44 -6.65
CA GLU A 82 29.19 10.98 -6.81
C GLU A 82 28.12 10.24 -5.99
N VAL A 83 27.89 10.67 -4.74
CA VAL A 83 26.83 10.13 -3.88
C VAL A 83 25.47 10.34 -4.53
N SER A 84 25.21 11.53 -5.07
CA SER A 84 23.94 11.82 -5.76
C SER A 84 23.74 10.96 -6.99
N MET A 85 24.78 10.80 -7.81
CA MET A 85 24.75 9.90 -8.96
C MET A 85 24.52 8.45 -8.53
N ALA A 86 25.22 7.97 -7.50
CA ALA A 86 25.10 6.61 -6.99
C ALA A 86 23.70 6.34 -6.42
N VAL A 87 23.14 7.27 -5.66
CA VAL A 87 21.78 7.17 -5.11
C VAL A 87 20.74 7.17 -6.24
N GLY A 88 20.84 8.11 -7.18
CA GLY A 88 19.93 8.19 -8.32
C GLY A 88 20.00 6.95 -9.21
N ALA A 89 21.21 6.54 -9.62
CA ALA A 89 21.40 5.34 -10.43
C ALA A 89 20.97 4.06 -9.70
N GLY A 90 21.28 3.93 -8.41
CA GLY A 90 20.93 2.78 -7.59
C GLY A 90 19.42 2.57 -7.49
N TRP A 91 18.66 3.62 -7.19
CA TRP A 91 17.20 3.54 -7.15
C TRP A 91 16.57 3.37 -8.51
N LEU A 92 17.11 4.02 -9.55
CA LEU A 92 16.61 3.84 -10.91
C LEU A 92 16.79 2.40 -11.38
N ALA A 93 17.97 1.82 -11.18
CA ALA A 93 18.25 0.42 -11.51
C ALA A 93 17.35 -0.53 -10.71
N ALA A 94 17.22 -0.31 -9.39
CA ALA A 94 16.39 -1.14 -8.53
C ALA A 94 14.90 -1.10 -8.95
N THR A 95 14.38 0.08 -9.25
CA THR A 95 12.97 0.25 -9.65
C THR A 95 12.69 -0.26 -11.07
N VAL A 96 13.62 -0.10 -12.01
CA VAL A 96 13.52 -0.70 -13.36
C VAL A 96 13.54 -2.22 -13.25
N TRP A 97 14.49 -2.78 -12.51
CA TRP A 97 14.58 -4.22 -12.28
C TRP A 97 13.30 -4.76 -11.63
N ALA A 98 12.78 -4.08 -10.60
CA ALA A 98 11.54 -4.46 -9.95
C ALA A 98 10.35 -4.37 -10.91
N SER A 99 10.27 -3.33 -11.74
CA SER A 99 9.18 -3.15 -12.71
C SER A 99 9.17 -4.25 -13.78
N MET A 100 10.32 -4.78 -14.15
CA MET A 100 10.45 -5.85 -15.16
C MET A 100 10.27 -7.26 -14.55
N ASN A 101 10.92 -7.54 -13.43
CA ASN A 101 11.09 -8.91 -12.93
C ASN A 101 10.25 -9.23 -11.70
N TYR A 102 9.90 -8.23 -10.88
CA TYR A 102 9.21 -8.48 -9.62
C TYR A 102 7.69 -8.56 -9.82
N ARG A 103 7.14 -9.75 -9.59
CA ARG A 103 5.71 -10.09 -9.74
C ARG A 103 5.16 -10.77 -8.49
N PRO A 104 5.05 -10.04 -7.36
CA PRO A 104 4.67 -10.61 -6.07
C PRO A 104 3.26 -11.24 -6.07
N TYR A 105 2.27 -10.64 -6.72
CA TYR A 105 0.90 -11.17 -6.75
C TYR A 105 0.82 -12.46 -7.54
N ARG A 106 1.48 -12.55 -8.70
CA ARG A 106 1.62 -13.80 -9.44
C ARG A 106 2.26 -14.91 -8.60
N SER A 107 3.35 -14.60 -7.89
CA SER A 107 4.03 -15.58 -7.03
C SER A 107 3.13 -16.07 -5.89
N ALA A 108 2.40 -15.16 -5.23
CA ALA A 108 1.45 -15.47 -4.17
C ALA A 108 0.29 -16.32 -4.71
N TYR A 109 -0.25 -15.97 -5.88
CA TYR A 109 -1.33 -16.72 -6.53
C TYR A 109 -0.94 -18.17 -6.81
N VAL A 110 0.26 -18.40 -7.39
CA VAL A 110 0.74 -19.76 -7.68
C VAL A 110 0.88 -20.58 -6.39
N LYS A 111 1.36 -19.98 -5.29
CA LYS A 111 1.46 -20.64 -3.99
C LYS A 111 0.08 -21.00 -3.44
N MET A 112 -0.86 -20.05 -3.43
CA MET A 112 -2.21 -20.26 -2.91
C MET A 112 -3.04 -21.23 -3.75
N ARG A 113 -2.79 -21.32 -5.06
CA ARG A 113 -3.48 -22.25 -5.95
C ARG A 113 -3.24 -23.71 -5.56
N LYS A 114 -2.07 -24.02 -4.98
CA LYS A 114 -1.71 -25.37 -4.52
C LYS A 114 -2.27 -25.73 -3.14
N MET A 115 -2.87 -24.77 -2.43
CA MET A 115 -3.40 -25.00 -1.09
C MET A 115 -4.77 -25.69 -1.13
N PRO A 116 -5.05 -26.58 -0.17
CA PRO A 116 -6.37 -27.22 -0.06
C PRO A 116 -7.46 -26.18 0.23
N TYR A 117 -8.68 -26.44 -0.21
CA TYR A 117 -9.82 -25.50 -0.15
C TYR A 117 -11.16 -26.18 0.15
N LYS A 118 -11.13 -27.41 0.68
CA LYS A 118 -12.33 -28.22 0.87
C LYS A 118 -13.04 -27.85 2.17
N THR A 119 -12.29 -27.76 3.26
CA THR A 119 -12.86 -27.52 4.60
C THR A 119 -12.98 -26.02 4.93
N LYS A 120 -13.90 -25.63 5.82
CA LYS A 120 -14.04 -24.22 6.28
C LYS A 120 -12.71 -23.69 6.85
N ARG A 121 -11.99 -24.52 7.63
CA ARG A 121 -10.66 -24.22 8.18
C ARG A 121 -9.63 -23.94 7.09
N GLU A 122 -9.58 -24.77 6.04
CA GLU A 122 -8.67 -24.57 4.91
C GLU A 122 -8.97 -23.30 4.13
N LYS A 123 -10.25 -22.99 3.91
CA LYS A 123 -10.66 -21.75 3.26
C LYS A 123 -10.18 -20.54 4.07
N LEU A 124 -10.41 -20.54 5.38
CA LEU A 124 -9.95 -19.48 6.28
C LEU A 124 -8.42 -19.33 6.26
N LEU A 125 -7.69 -20.44 6.36
CA LEU A 125 -6.23 -20.42 6.31
C LEU A 125 -5.72 -19.78 5.01
N LYS A 126 -6.34 -20.13 3.88
CA LYS A 126 -5.98 -19.57 2.58
C LYS A 126 -6.26 -18.07 2.50
N GLU A 127 -7.39 -17.60 3.03
CA GLU A 127 -7.70 -16.17 3.11
C GLU A 127 -6.71 -15.42 4.01
N ARG A 128 -6.37 -15.94 5.19
CA ARG A 128 -5.36 -15.32 6.07
C ARG A 128 -4.00 -15.18 5.41
N ILE A 129 -3.55 -16.24 4.74
CA ILE A 129 -2.27 -16.21 4.01
C ILE A 129 -2.32 -15.19 2.86
N ALA A 130 -3.46 -15.06 2.18
CA ALA A 130 -3.64 -14.04 1.16
C ALA A 130 -3.54 -12.62 1.76
N GLU A 131 -4.21 -12.38 2.88
CA GLU A 131 -4.17 -11.09 3.58
C GLU A 131 -2.78 -10.74 4.09
N GLU A 132 -2.07 -11.70 4.71
CA GLU A 132 -0.70 -11.53 5.15
C GLU A 132 0.21 -11.12 3.99
N LYS A 133 0.00 -11.69 2.80
CA LYS A 133 0.76 -11.30 1.60
C LYS A 133 0.43 -9.89 1.14
N ILE A 134 -0.84 -9.51 1.10
CA ILE A 134 -1.24 -8.13 0.76
C ILE A 134 -0.61 -7.12 1.76
N ASN A 135 -0.69 -7.40 3.06
CA ASN A 135 -0.14 -6.54 4.11
C ASN A 135 1.39 -6.48 4.08
N SER A 136 2.06 -7.59 3.81
CA SER A 136 3.50 -7.64 3.63
C SER A 136 3.93 -6.75 2.47
N LEU A 137 3.24 -6.80 1.32
CA LEU A 137 3.53 -5.95 0.16
C LEU A 137 3.28 -4.48 0.45
N ARG A 138 2.21 -4.13 1.18
CA ARG A 138 1.98 -2.76 1.67
C ARG A 138 3.19 -2.24 2.45
N SER A 139 3.70 -3.04 3.38
CA SER A 139 4.83 -2.65 4.21
C SER A 139 6.11 -2.44 3.39
N ILE A 140 6.34 -3.29 2.38
CA ILE A 140 7.49 -3.17 1.47
C ILE A 140 7.35 -1.91 0.61
N GLY A 141 6.17 -1.67 0.02
CA GLY A 141 5.87 -0.47 -0.76
C GLY A 141 6.12 0.81 0.02
N LYS A 142 5.60 0.89 1.25
CA LYS A 142 5.87 2.01 2.16
C LYS A 142 7.37 2.20 2.40
N LYS A 143 8.08 1.14 2.77
CA LYS A 143 9.52 1.22 3.06
C LYS A 143 10.32 1.71 1.85
N ILE A 144 10.06 1.18 0.66
CA ILE A 144 10.73 1.60 -0.58
C ILE A 144 10.44 3.06 -0.88
N ARG A 145 9.17 3.46 -0.78
CA ARG A 145 8.73 4.84 -1.03
C ARG A 145 9.41 5.83 -0.08
N TRP A 146 9.41 5.53 1.22
CA TRP A 146 10.04 6.37 2.24
C TRP A 146 11.57 6.40 2.11
N ALA A 147 12.21 5.24 1.98
CA ALA A 147 13.66 5.15 1.85
C ALA A 147 14.14 5.86 0.57
N GLY A 148 13.45 5.63 -0.55
CA GLY A 148 13.75 6.25 -1.83
C GLY A 148 13.58 7.77 -1.80
N ALA A 149 12.46 8.26 -1.24
CA ALA A 149 12.20 9.69 -1.10
C ALA A 149 13.26 10.39 -0.23
N ILE A 150 13.56 9.82 0.94
CA ILE A 150 14.52 10.40 1.89
C ILE A 150 15.93 10.40 1.32
N THR A 151 16.38 9.30 0.70
CA THR A 151 17.75 9.21 0.17
C THR A 151 17.96 10.14 -1.02
N ASN A 152 17.00 10.23 -1.94
CA ASN A 152 17.07 11.19 -3.06
C ASN A 152 17.01 12.64 -2.58
N LEU A 153 16.17 12.94 -1.58
CA LEU A 153 16.10 14.25 -0.95
C LEU A 153 17.43 14.62 -0.29
N ALA A 154 17.96 13.73 0.56
CA ALA A 154 19.21 13.95 1.27
C ALA A 154 20.38 14.12 0.31
N ALA A 155 20.46 13.30 -0.75
CA ALA A 155 21.48 13.43 -1.79
C ALA A 155 21.38 14.77 -2.52
N SER A 156 20.17 15.16 -2.94
CA SER A 156 19.94 16.43 -3.64
C SER A 156 20.28 17.65 -2.76
N LEU A 157 19.93 17.62 -1.48
CA LEU A 157 20.25 18.69 -0.53
C LEU A 157 21.75 18.76 -0.21
N ASN A 158 22.41 17.60 -0.06
CA ASN A 158 23.85 17.55 0.16
C ASN A 158 24.60 18.16 -1.03
N LEU A 159 24.22 17.74 -2.25
CA LEU A 159 24.78 18.30 -3.49
C LEU A 159 24.51 19.80 -3.61
N GLN A 160 23.30 20.26 -3.29
CA GLN A 160 22.97 21.69 -3.34
C GLN A 160 23.87 22.55 -2.44
N GLY A 161 24.31 22.01 -1.30
CA GLY A 161 25.21 22.68 -0.36
C GLY A 161 26.68 22.67 -0.80
N ALA A 162 27.05 21.84 -1.77
CA ALA A 162 28.42 21.71 -2.29
C ALA A 162 28.62 22.40 -3.67
N ILE A 163 27.55 22.80 -4.35
CA ILE A 163 27.60 23.47 -5.66
C ILE A 163 27.98 24.95 -5.49
N ASP A 164 28.98 25.37 -6.26
CA ASP A 164 29.39 26.76 -6.45
C ASP A 164 28.31 27.52 -7.23
N ASP A 165 27.81 28.64 -6.70
CA ASP A 165 26.79 29.46 -7.36
C ASP A 165 27.34 30.76 -7.96
N GLU A 166 28.65 30.94 -8.03
CA GLU A 166 29.28 32.07 -8.69
C GLU A 166 29.15 31.98 -10.22
N THR A 167 29.15 30.76 -10.77
CA THR A 167 29.03 30.52 -12.22
C THR A 167 27.57 30.33 -12.67
N ASP A 168 27.27 30.67 -13.92
CA ASP A 168 25.93 30.44 -14.49
C ASP A 168 25.56 28.96 -14.58
N GLU A 169 26.55 28.08 -14.79
CA GLU A 169 26.38 26.63 -14.80
C GLU A 169 26.09 26.10 -13.38
N GLY A 170 26.83 26.60 -12.39
CA GLY A 170 26.60 26.34 -10.98
C GLY A 170 25.22 26.75 -10.48
N LYS A 171 24.75 27.95 -10.83
CA LYS A 171 23.36 28.39 -10.55
C LYS A 171 22.31 27.45 -11.13
N ARG A 172 22.53 26.96 -12.36
CA ARG A 172 21.62 25.99 -13.00
C ARG A 172 21.65 24.65 -12.27
N ALA A 173 22.82 24.15 -11.92
CA ALA A 173 22.98 22.90 -11.16
C ALA A 173 22.29 23.01 -9.78
N LYS A 174 22.47 24.12 -9.06
CA LYS A 174 21.84 24.40 -7.76
C LYS A 174 20.32 24.51 -7.85
N THR A 175 19.82 25.16 -8.90
CA THR A 175 18.38 25.23 -9.19
C THR A 175 17.82 23.84 -9.45
N LEU A 176 18.51 23.03 -10.27
CA LEU A 176 18.06 21.68 -10.57
C LEU A 176 18.13 20.77 -9.34
N ALA A 177 19.14 20.91 -8.48
CA ALA A 177 19.23 20.21 -7.20
C ALA A 177 18.04 20.55 -6.28
N SER A 178 17.63 21.83 -6.25
CA SER A 178 16.43 22.28 -5.54
C SER A 178 15.15 21.64 -6.10
N VAL A 179 15.02 21.59 -7.43
CA VAL A 179 13.89 20.91 -8.09
C VAL A 179 13.91 19.41 -7.81
N SER A 180 15.07 18.77 -7.84
CA SER A 180 15.24 17.35 -7.52
C SER A 180 14.83 17.04 -6.08
N ALA A 181 15.21 17.90 -5.13
CA ALA A 181 14.78 17.81 -3.73
C ALA A 181 13.24 17.91 -3.62
N ALA A 182 12.61 18.87 -4.30
CA ALA A 182 11.16 19.00 -4.30
C ALA A 182 10.46 17.80 -4.96
N VAL A 183 10.96 17.32 -6.09
CA VAL A 183 10.44 16.15 -6.81
C VAL A 183 10.58 14.87 -5.97
N SER A 184 11.64 14.75 -5.15
CA SER A 184 11.80 13.63 -4.22
C SER A 184 10.65 13.54 -3.22
N LEU A 185 10.09 14.68 -2.81
CA LEU A 185 8.90 14.72 -1.94
C LEU A 185 7.62 14.25 -2.65
N ALA A 186 7.56 14.31 -3.99
CA ALA A 186 6.40 13.81 -4.74
C ALA A 186 6.12 12.33 -4.42
N SER A 187 7.17 11.54 -4.16
CA SER A 187 7.05 10.14 -3.73
C SER A 187 6.22 9.98 -2.44
N PHE A 188 6.07 10.99 -1.60
CA PHE A 188 5.18 10.91 -0.43
C PHE A 188 3.70 10.98 -0.77
N PHE A 189 3.35 11.62 -1.88
CA PHE A 189 1.96 11.86 -2.31
C PHE A 189 1.45 10.79 -3.29
N PHE A 190 2.34 10.04 -3.93
CA PHE A 190 1.98 8.95 -4.84
C PHE A 190 2.22 7.59 -4.17
N PRO A 191 1.19 6.99 -3.55
CA PRO A 191 1.33 5.66 -2.97
C PRO A 191 1.61 4.61 -4.04
N SER A 192 2.31 3.55 -3.66
CA SER A 192 2.48 2.41 -4.55
C SER A 192 1.17 1.64 -4.74
N ARG A 193 1.02 0.94 -5.87
CA ARG A 193 -0.15 0.07 -6.10
C ARG A 193 -0.33 -0.97 -4.98
N TRP A 194 0.76 -1.43 -4.38
CA TRP A 194 0.71 -2.37 -3.24
C TRP A 194 0.07 -1.75 -2.00
N GLU A 195 0.28 -0.46 -1.77
CA GLU A 195 -0.38 0.28 -0.69
C GLU A 195 -1.87 0.45 -0.98
N GLU A 196 -2.22 0.91 -2.18
CA GLU A 196 -3.62 1.10 -2.59
C GLU A 196 -4.45 -0.18 -2.46
N VAL A 197 -3.93 -1.30 -2.97
CA VAL A 197 -4.62 -2.60 -2.91
C VAL A 197 -4.88 -3.04 -1.48
N ALA A 198 -3.91 -2.82 -0.58
CA ALA A 198 -4.07 -3.18 0.82
C ALA A 198 -5.05 -2.25 1.54
N ASP A 199 -5.01 -0.95 1.25
CA ASP A 199 -5.93 0.05 1.80
C ASP A 199 -7.38 -0.21 1.33
N GLU A 200 -7.55 -0.56 0.06
CA GLU A 200 -8.84 -0.99 -0.50
C GLU A 200 -9.34 -2.26 0.18
N GLN A 201 -8.48 -3.28 0.35
CA GLN A 201 -8.85 -4.52 1.04
C GLN A 201 -9.26 -4.25 2.50
N GLU A 202 -8.51 -3.40 3.21
CA GLU A 202 -8.82 -2.98 4.57
C GLU A 202 -10.17 -2.26 4.64
N LYS A 203 -10.49 -1.42 3.64
CA LYS A 203 -11.79 -0.75 3.53
C LYS A 203 -12.94 -1.74 3.36
N TYR A 204 -12.77 -2.80 2.56
CA TYR A 204 -13.79 -3.84 2.42
C TYR A 204 -13.98 -4.63 3.72
N LYS A 205 -12.90 -4.95 4.44
CA LYS A 205 -12.99 -5.58 5.76
C LYS A 205 -13.76 -4.69 6.74
N LYS A 206 -13.41 -3.41 6.83
CA LYS A 206 -14.07 -2.45 7.73
C LYS A 206 -15.59 -2.36 7.51
N LYS A 207 -16.08 -2.55 6.29
CA LYS A 207 -17.53 -2.55 6.00
C LYS A 207 -18.29 -3.72 6.61
N ILE A 208 -17.62 -4.84 6.89
CA ILE A 208 -18.26 -6.02 7.52
C ILE A 208 -18.19 -5.93 9.03
N TYR A 209 -17.11 -5.36 9.55
CA TYR A 209 -16.94 -5.12 10.98
C TYR A 209 -17.59 -3.82 11.47
N SER A 210 -18.12 -2.98 10.57
CA SER A 210 -18.83 -1.78 10.99
C SER A 210 -20.16 -2.16 11.67
N PRO A 211 -20.50 -1.57 12.82
CA PRO A 211 -21.78 -1.84 13.47
C PRO A 211 -22.90 -1.50 12.49
N VAL A 212 -23.78 -2.48 12.23
CA VAL A 212 -25.02 -2.18 11.53
C VAL A 212 -25.87 -1.45 12.55
N SER A 213 -26.02 -0.15 12.40
CA SER A 213 -26.98 0.64 13.18
C SER A 213 -28.38 0.17 12.77
N LEU A 214 -28.86 -0.89 13.42
CA LEU A 214 -30.25 -1.27 13.37
C LEU A 214 -30.97 -0.36 14.37
N ALA A 215 -31.93 0.42 13.88
CA ALA A 215 -32.92 1.05 14.74
C ALA A 215 -34.11 0.09 14.84
N PRO A 216 -34.11 -0.91 15.74
CA PRO A 216 -35.31 -1.69 15.95
C PRO A 216 -36.41 -0.74 16.41
N ALA A 217 -37.52 -0.70 15.68
CA ALA A 217 -38.75 -0.12 16.20
C ALA A 217 -39.21 -1.02 17.36
N ILE A 218 -38.90 -0.62 18.58
CA ILE A 218 -39.34 -1.34 19.77
C ILE A 218 -40.83 -1.03 19.93
N PHE A 219 -41.68 -2.04 19.71
CA PHE A 219 -43.11 -1.92 19.97
C PHE A 219 -43.33 -1.81 21.49
N ASN A 220 -43.54 -0.59 21.97
CA ASN A 220 -44.02 -0.36 23.32
C ASN A 220 -45.54 -0.55 23.34
N THR A 221 -46.01 -1.58 24.02
CA THR A 221 -47.42 -2.02 24.04
C THR A 221 -48.38 -0.98 24.63
N ASN A 222 -47.92 0.15 25.16
CA ASN A 222 -48.77 1.10 25.88
C ASN A 222 -48.67 2.59 25.53
N LYS A 223 -47.81 3.05 24.61
CA LYS A 223 -47.81 4.46 24.09
C LYS A 223 -46.72 4.68 23.01
N GLY A 224 -47.13 4.66 21.74
CA GLY A 224 -46.40 5.26 20.61
C GLY A 224 -45.10 4.57 20.14
N TYR A 225 -44.72 4.86 18.89
CA TYR A 225 -43.44 4.45 18.30
C TYR A 225 -42.30 5.21 18.99
N ALA A 226 -41.39 4.50 19.66
CA ALA A 226 -40.14 5.06 20.14
C ALA A 226 -38.99 4.48 19.31
N SER A 227 -38.17 5.35 18.69
CA SER A 227 -36.95 4.90 18.00
C SER A 227 -35.91 4.50 19.04
N GLY A 228 -35.64 3.21 19.19
CA GLY A 228 -34.49 2.72 19.94
C GLY A 228 -33.27 2.65 19.02
N LEU A 229 -32.15 3.26 19.42
CA LEU A 229 -30.84 2.96 18.84
C LEU A 229 -30.32 1.68 19.50
N ALA A 230 -30.30 0.57 18.77
CA ALA A 230 -29.61 -0.64 19.22
C ALA A 230 -28.29 -0.77 18.46
N LEU A 231 -27.18 -0.62 19.18
CA LEU A 231 -25.87 -0.92 18.63
C LEU A 231 -25.67 -2.44 18.66
N ALA A 232 -25.92 -3.09 17.53
CA ALA A 232 -25.57 -4.49 17.33
C ALA A 232 -24.14 -4.57 16.82
N TRP A 233 -23.29 -5.25 17.58
CA TRP A 233 -21.93 -5.57 17.17
C TRP A 233 -21.97 -6.90 16.40
N ASN A 234 -21.51 -6.88 15.14
CA ASN A 234 -21.28 -8.11 14.38
C ASN A 234 -19.88 -8.62 14.75
N PHE A 235 -19.82 -9.70 15.55
CA PHE A 235 -18.60 -10.46 15.82
C PHE A 235 -18.61 -11.74 14.99
#